data_AF-A0AAC8YD15-F1
#
_entry.id   AF-A0AAC8YD15-F1
#
_cell.length_a   1.000
_cell.length_b   1.000
_cell.length_c   1.000
_cell.angle_alpha   90.00
_cell.angle_beta   90.00
_cell.angle_gamma   90.00
#
_symmetry.space_group_name_H-M   'P 1'
#
loop_
_entity.id
_entity.type
_entity.pdbx_description
1 polymer ?
#
loop_
_entity_poly.entity_id
_entity_poly.type
_entity_poly.pdbx_seq_one_letter_code
_entity_poly.pdbx_strand_id
1 'polypeptide(L)'
;MRQVLTERRDLSEARADAILDQALTEHQSWTTALGTPPSDERAAAAWRRLGCIIAAYRDRYNITGPVPLGAPAESTAQKIDAARARTALDQARRITDAKRDELEPTRGRTKQQIAPTL
;
A
#
# COMPACT_ATOMS: atom_id res chain seq x y z
N MET A 1 -4.13 -18.44 29.69
CA MET A 1 -4.92 -17.31 29.16
C MET A 1 -4.10 -16.51 28.12
N ARG A 2 -3.94 -17.04 26.90
CA ARG A 2 -3.25 -16.36 25.77
C ARG A 2 -4.07 -16.37 24.47
N GLN A 3 -5.29 -16.92 24.51
CA GLN A 3 -6.13 -17.14 23.31
C GLN A 3 -6.92 -15.89 22.88
N VAL A 4 -7.25 -14.98 23.82
CA VAL A 4 -8.12 -13.83 23.54
C VAL A 4 -7.46 -12.74 22.67
N LEU A 5 -6.12 -12.74 22.53
CA LEU A 5 -5.42 -11.76 21.68
C LEU A 5 -5.28 -12.20 20.22
N THR A 6 -5.44 -13.49 19.93
CA THR A 6 -5.35 -14.01 18.56
C THR A 6 -6.66 -13.79 17.80
N GLU A 7 -7.80 -14.11 18.43
CA GLU A 7 -9.12 -13.89 17.82
C GLU A 7 -9.41 -12.42 17.50
N ARG A 8 -8.84 -11.47 18.25
CA ARG A 8 -8.94 -10.04 17.90
C ARG A 8 -8.06 -9.65 16.71
N ARG A 9 -6.96 -10.35 16.45
CA ARG A 9 -6.12 -10.10 15.26
C ARG A 9 -6.82 -10.53 13.99
N ASP A 10 -7.45 -11.71 13.99
CA ASP A 10 -8.13 -12.25 12.81
C ASP A 10 -9.38 -11.42 12.42
N LEU A 11 -10.16 -10.97 13.42
CA LEU A 11 -11.29 -10.07 13.16
C LEU A 11 -10.85 -8.68 12.67
N SER A 12 -9.66 -8.22 13.10
CA SER A 12 -9.11 -6.95 12.65
C SER A 12 -8.56 -7.02 11.23
N GLU A 13 -8.08 -8.20 10.79
CA GLU A 13 -7.60 -8.43 9.42
C GLU A 13 -8.77 -8.55 8.44
N ALA A 14 -9.81 -9.32 8.79
CA ALA A 14 -11.02 -9.44 7.96
C ALA A 14 -11.78 -8.11 7.81
N ARG A 15 -11.92 -7.34 8.90
CA ARG A 15 -12.52 -6.00 8.82
C ARG A 15 -11.67 -5.06 7.96
N ALA A 16 -10.35 -5.08 8.13
CA ALA A 16 -9.48 -4.22 7.36
C ALA A 16 -9.50 -4.54 5.85
N ASP A 17 -9.63 -5.83 5.51
CA ASP A 17 -9.81 -6.29 4.14
C ASP A 17 -11.13 -5.76 3.54
N ALA A 18 -12.23 -5.89 4.27
CA ALA A 18 -13.53 -5.34 3.85
C ALA A 18 -13.50 -3.81 3.69
N ILE A 19 -12.81 -3.09 4.58
CA ILE A 19 -12.63 -1.63 4.46
C ILE A 19 -11.80 -1.27 3.24
N LEU A 20 -10.74 -2.03 2.96
CA LEU A 20 -9.94 -1.82 1.75
C LEU A 20 -10.79 -2.07 0.50
N ASP A 21 -11.52 -3.18 0.44
CA ASP A 21 -12.36 -3.54 -0.69
C ASP A 21 -13.45 -2.49 -0.95
N GLN A 22 -14.14 -2.06 0.11
CA GLN A 22 -15.13 -0.98 0.03
C GLN A 22 -14.48 0.32 -0.46
N ALA A 23 -13.32 0.70 0.09
CA ALA A 23 -12.66 1.94 -0.31
C ALA A 23 -12.15 1.92 -1.76
N LEU A 24 -11.79 0.75 -2.28
CA LEU A 24 -11.42 0.58 -3.69
C LEU A 24 -12.66 0.63 -4.59
N THR A 25 -13.76 -0.02 -4.17
CA THR A 25 -15.05 0.00 -4.88
C THR A 25 -15.65 1.41 -4.93
N GLU A 26 -15.56 2.16 -3.83
CA GLU A 26 -16.02 3.55 -3.74
C GLU A 26 -15.03 4.57 -4.29
N HIS A 27 -13.87 4.15 -4.79
CA HIS A 27 -12.80 5.03 -5.27
C HIS A 27 -12.43 6.13 -4.27
N GLN A 28 -12.40 5.80 -2.98
CA GLN A 28 -12.12 6.76 -1.92
C GLN A 28 -10.77 7.44 -2.13
N SER A 29 -10.69 8.75 -1.89
CA SER A 29 -9.52 9.58 -2.25
C SER A 29 -8.19 9.18 -1.59
N TRP A 30 -8.22 8.35 -0.55
CA TRP A 30 -7.00 7.85 0.06
C TRP A 30 -6.42 6.64 -0.68
N THR A 31 -7.21 5.90 -1.45
CA THR A 31 -6.76 4.71 -2.20
C THR A 31 -5.93 5.09 -3.42
N THR A 32 -6.15 6.26 -4.01
CA THR A 32 -5.29 6.83 -5.06
C THR A 32 -3.84 7.03 -4.57
N ALA A 33 -3.64 7.24 -3.27
CA ALA A 33 -2.29 7.38 -2.72
C ALA A 33 -1.53 6.05 -2.62
N LEU A 34 -2.21 4.89 -2.66
CA LEU A 34 -1.60 3.56 -2.67
C LEU A 34 -1.07 3.18 -4.07
N GLY A 35 -1.54 3.87 -5.10
CA GLY A 35 -1.25 3.52 -6.50
C GLY A 35 -2.24 2.50 -7.07
N THR A 36 -2.07 2.17 -8.34
CA THR A 36 -2.92 1.20 -9.04
C THR A 36 -2.55 -0.23 -8.65
N PRO A 37 -3.53 -1.12 -8.40
CA PRO A 37 -3.23 -2.52 -8.15
C PRO A 37 -2.45 -3.13 -9.33
N PRO A 38 -1.34 -3.85 -9.07
CA PRO A 38 -0.53 -4.48 -10.12
C PRO A 38 -1.27 -5.67 -10.74
N SER A 39 -0.98 -5.97 -12.01
CA SER A 39 -1.61 -7.10 -12.72
C SER A 39 -1.04 -8.48 -12.34
N ASP A 40 0.14 -8.51 -11.72
CA ASP A 40 0.75 -9.75 -11.22
C ASP A 40 0.07 -10.19 -9.92
N GLU A 41 -0.38 -11.44 -9.84
CA GLU A 41 -1.16 -11.93 -8.71
C GLU A 41 -0.40 -11.87 -7.37
N ARG A 42 0.92 -12.15 -7.37
CA ARG A 42 1.73 -12.12 -6.15
C ARG A 42 1.95 -10.69 -5.69
N ALA A 43 2.27 -9.79 -6.61
CA ALA A 43 2.39 -8.37 -6.34
C ALA A 43 1.06 -7.77 -5.86
N ALA A 44 -0.07 -8.21 -6.44
CA ALA A 44 -1.40 -7.76 -6.07
C ALA A 44 -1.78 -8.22 -4.66
N ALA A 45 -1.47 -9.47 -4.30
CA ALA A 45 -1.66 -9.98 -2.94
C ALA A 45 -0.82 -9.20 -1.91
N ALA A 46 0.45 -8.92 -2.24
CA ALA A 46 1.32 -8.12 -1.38
C ALA A 46 0.81 -6.67 -1.24
N TRP A 47 0.43 -6.03 -2.34
CA TRP A 47 -0.14 -4.69 -2.37
C TRP A 47 -1.44 -4.60 -1.54
N ARG A 48 -2.34 -5.59 -1.68
CA ARG A 48 -3.57 -5.66 -0.88
C ARG A 48 -3.28 -5.78 0.61
N ARG A 49 -2.36 -6.66 1.00
CA ARG A 49 -1.97 -6.82 2.41
C ARG A 49 -1.44 -5.52 3.02
N LEU A 50 -0.70 -4.73 2.25
CA LEU A 50 -0.24 -3.40 2.68
C LEU A 50 -1.40 -2.41 2.79
N GLY A 51 -2.34 -2.45 1.84
CA GLY A 51 -3.59 -1.68 1.92
C GLY A 51 -4.42 -1.99 3.16
N CYS A 52 -4.52 -3.27 3.57
CA CYS A 52 -5.22 -3.67 4.78
C CYS A 52 -4.58 -3.08 6.05
N ILE A 53 -3.25 -2.96 6.11
CA ILE A 53 -2.58 -2.30 7.25
C ILE A 53 -3.01 -0.83 7.37
N ILE A 54 -3.13 -0.13 6.24
CA ILE A 54 -3.57 1.27 6.20
C ILE A 54 -5.06 1.38 6.58
N ALA A 55 -5.91 0.50 6.04
CA ALA A 55 -7.32 0.42 6.38
C ALA A 55 -7.56 0.17 7.88
N ALA A 56 -6.81 -0.77 8.48
CA ALA A 56 -6.86 -1.05 9.92
C ALA A 56 -6.47 0.16 10.77
N TYR A 57 -5.43 0.90 10.35
CA TYR A 57 -5.03 2.14 11.03
C TYR A 57 -6.15 3.19 10.95
N ARG A 58 -6.77 3.35 9.77
CA ARG A 58 -7.88 4.29 9.58
C ARG A 58 -9.11 3.92 10.40
N ASP A 59 -9.49 2.64 10.47
CA ASP A 59 -10.59 2.14 11.30
C ASP A 59 -10.33 2.45 12.78
N ARG A 60 -9.12 2.12 13.26
CA ARG A 60 -8.74 2.27 14.67
C ARG A 60 -8.75 3.72 15.17
N TYR A 61 -8.40 4.67 14.30
CA TYR A 61 -8.35 6.10 14.64
C TYR A 61 -9.48 6.92 14.00
N ASN A 62 -10.50 6.24 13.46
CA ASN A 62 -11.68 6.84 12.82
C ASN A 62 -11.32 7.91 11.76
N ILE A 63 -10.33 7.61 10.92
CA ILE A 63 -9.83 8.53 9.90
C ILE A 63 -10.69 8.39 8.64
N THR A 64 -11.53 9.39 8.39
CA THR A 64 -12.40 9.47 7.21
C THR A 64 -11.86 10.42 6.13
N GLY A 65 -10.83 11.20 6.44
CA GLY A 65 -10.28 12.20 5.53
C GLY A 65 -9.56 11.61 4.31
N PRO A 66 -9.28 12.44 3.28
CA PRO A 66 -8.64 12.02 2.04
C PRO A 66 -7.15 11.65 2.22
N VAL A 67 -6.53 12.11 3.31
CA VAL A 67 -5.14 11.77 3.64
C VAL A 67 -5.09 10.34 4.18
N PRO A 68 -4.27 9.44 3.61
CA PRO A 68 -4.24 8.02 4.01
C PRO A 68 -4.00 7.80 5.50
N LEU A 69 -3.10 8.58 6.12
CA LEU A 69 -2.75 8.48 7.53
C LEU A 69 -3.39 9.56 8.42
N GLY A 70 -4.27 10.40 7.86
CA GLY A 70 -4.93 11.46 8.60
C GLY A 70 -3.97 12.52 9.14
N ALA A 71 -4.39 13.18 10.23
CA ALA A 71 -3.60 14.18 10.94
C ALA A 71 -2.37 13.56 11.65
N PRO A 72 -1.36 14.38 12.02
CA PRO A 72 -0.20 13.91 12.76
C PRO A 72 -0.59 13.14 14.04
N ALA A 73 0.14 12.05 14.32
CA ALA A 73 -0.14 11.23 15.49
C ALA A 73 0.18 11.96 16.81
N GLU A 74 -0.79 11.95 17.72
CA GLU A 74 -0.70 12.69 18.99
C GLU A 74 -0.11 11.82 20.11
N SER A 75 -0.51 10.55 20.18
CA SER A 75 -0.05 9.60 21.20
C SER A 75 1.14 8.76 20.72
N THR A 76 2.01 8.34 21.65
CA THR A 76 3.11 7.40 21.38
C THR A 76 2.62 6.11 20.72
N ALA A 77 1.48 5.57 21.17
CA ALA A 77 0.89 4.37 20.56
C ALA A 77 0.48 4.63 19.10
N GLN A 78 -0.16 5.78 18.85
CA GLN A 78 -0.53 6.19 17.50
C GLN A 78 0.68 6.45 16.61
N LYS A 79 1.79 6.98 17.14
CA LYS A 79 3.03 7.17 16.39
C LYS A 79 3.63 5.85 15.91
N ILE A 80 3.60 4.81 16.75
CA ILE A 80 4.07 3.46 16.37
C ILE A 80 3.20 2.87 15.25
N ASP A 81 1.87 2.97 15.41
CA ASP A 81 0.94 2.44 14.41
C ASP A 81 0.98 3.27 13.11
N ALA A 82 1.14 4.59 13.20
CA ALA A 82 1.33 5.48 12.06
C ALA A 82 2.64 5.18 11.31
N ALA A 83 3.72 4.87 12.02
CA ALA A 83 4.98 4.45 11.40
C ALA A 83 4.80 3.15 10.60
N ARG A 84 4.10 2.15 11.17
CA ARG A 84 3.77 0.91 10.46
C ARG A 84 2.92 1.15 9.22
N ALA A 85 1.86 1.95 9.34
CA ALA A 85 0.99 2.30 8.22
C ALA A 85 1.74 3.11 7.15
N ARG A 86 2.70 3.96 7.55
CA ARG A 86 3.55 4.70 6.62
C ARG A 86 4.48 3.78 5.84
N THR A 87 5.16 2.85 6.51
CA THR A 87 5.98 1.85 5.83
C THR A 87 5.16 1.03 4.84
N ALA A 88 3.93 0.66 5.22
CA ALA A 88 3.04 -0.07 4.32
C ALA A 88 2.67 0.74 3.07
N LEU A 89 2.36 2.04 3.24
CA LEU A 89 2.08 2.95 2.14
C LEU A 89 3.29 3.09 1.19
N ASP A 90 4.48 3.28 1.75
CA ASP A 90 5.70 3.44 0.94
C ASP A 90 6.03 2.14 0.17
N GLN A 91 5.78 0.96 0.77
CA GLN A 91 5.95 -0.33 0.10
C GLN A 91 4.91 -0.55 -1.01
N ALA A 92 3.63 -0.19 -0.78
CA ALA A 92 2.58 -0.34 -1.78
C ALA A 92 2.88 0.50 -3.03
N ARG A 93 3.39 1.72 -2.82
CA ARG A 93 3.87 2.59 -3.90
C ARG A 93 5.02 1.96 -4.67
N ARG A 94 6.04 1.44 -3.98
CA ARG A 94 7.17 0.77 -4.64
C ARG A 94 6.76 -0.43 -5.48
N ILE A 95 5.79 -1.23 -5.03
CA ILE A 95 5.26 -2.36 -5.82
C ILE A 95 4.60 -1.85 -7.10
N THR A 96 3.83 -0.77 -6.99
CA THR A 96 3.17 -0.13 -8.14
C THR A 96 4.21 0.46 -9.12
N ASP A 97 5.20 1.18 -8.61
CA ASP A 97 6.23 1.85 -9.40
C ASP A 97 7.18 0.85 -10.09
N ALA A 98 7.64 -0.18 -9.36
CA ALA A 98 8.52 -1.21 -9.91
C ALA A 98 7.85 -1.95 -11.08
N LYS A 99 6.53 -2.19 -11.00
CA LYS A 99 5.83 -2.87 -12.09
C LYS A 99 5.57 -1.97 -13.29
N ARG A 100 5.38 -0.66 -13.08
CA ARG A 100 5.32 0.31 -14.18
C ARG A 100 6.61 0.29 -15.00
N ASP A 101 7.76 0.14 -14.35
CA ASP A 101 9.07 0.07 -15.01
C ASP A 101 9.26 -1.28 -15.76
N GLU A 102 8.76 -2.38 -15.20
CA GLU A 102 8.78 -3.70 -15.84
C GLU A 102 7.86 -3.80 -17.07
N LEU A 103 6.76 -3.05 -17.11
CA LEU A 103 5.83 -2.97 -18.24
C LEU A 103 6.32 -2.04 -19.36
N GLU A 104 7.40 -1.29 -19.14
CA GLU A 104 8.13 -0.50 -20.15
C GLU A 104 9.47 -1.18 -20.57
N PRO A 105 9.51 -2.43 -21.09
CA PRO A 105 10.71 -2.95 -21.68
C PRO A 105 10.79 -2.41 -23.12
N THR A 106 11.31 -1.19 -23.31
CA THR A 106 12.06 -0.71 -24.49
C THR A 106 11.86 0.79 -24.81
N ARG A 107 12.60 1.67 -24.13
CA ARG A 107 13.03 2.92 -24.76
C ARG A 107 14.27 3.51 -24.08
N GLY A 108 15.40 2.81 -24.20
CA GLY A 108 16.62 3.33 -23.59
C GLY A 108 17.88 2.49 -23.75
N ARG A 109 18.05 1.75 -24.85
CA ARG A 109 19.37 1.19 -25.16
C ARG A 109 19.65 1.14 -26.65
N THR A 110 19.56 2.30 -27.31
CA THR A 110 20.41 2.51 -28.48
C THR A 110 21.81 2.75 -27.94
N LYS A 111 22.56 1.66 -27.72
CA LYS A 111 24.02 1.70 -27.81
C LYS A 111 24.31 2.22 -29.22
N GLN A 112 24.51 3.53 -29.37
CA GLN A 112 25.14 4.07 -30.56
C GLN A 112 26.62 3.70 -30.46
N GLN A 113 26.89 2.46 -30.83
CA GLN A 113 28.21 1.97 -31.13
C GLN A 113 28.57 2.59 -32.49
N ILE A 114 29.05 3.82 -32.47
CA ILE A 114 29.72 4.41 -33.62
C ILE A 114 31.04 3.65 -33.77
N ALA A 115 31.01 2.67 -34.69
CA ALA A 115 32.19 1.97 -35.16
C ALA A 115 33.16 2.96 -35.83
N PRO A 116 34.49 2.70 -35.77
CA PRO A 116 35.48 3.60 -36.35
C PRO A 116 35.40 3.52 -37.88
N THR A 117 35.41 4.68 -38.53
CA THR A 117 35.63 4.77 -39.98
C THR A 117 37.10 5.12 -40.21
N LEU A 118 37.73 4.24 -40.99
CA LEU A 118 39.03 4.28 -41.70
C LEU A 118 39.95 5.49 -41.50
#